data_AF-A0AAX6EW64-F1
#
_entry.id   AF-A0AAX6EW64-F1
#
_cell.length_a   1.000
_cell.length_b   1.000
_cell.length_c   1.000
_cell.angle_alpha   90.00
_cell.angle_beta   90.00
_cell.angle_gamma   90.00
#
_symmetry.space_group_name_H-M   'P 1'
#
loop_
_entity.id
_entity.type
_entity.pdbx_description
1 polymer ?
#
loop_
_entity_poly.entity_id
_entity_poly.type
_entity_poly.pdbx_seq_one_letter_code
_entity_poly.pdbx_strand_id
1 'polypeptide(L)'
;MEPNLRAIRETGHFDDDRDLRELVASNPQALQLASAVPRIEFWRDFFGGDTRSLVVALTRSPGLLCQDVDKGISPKVALLKVYGLSQSSIASVMVRGQCLFRNSASRIESLLRKIEGFGFPRGSPMFTLALLAFCGVRSDTFKAKMELFRSFGWSEGELNSVIKKFPFIVRLSEENLRAKIPFLVQKAGCTPSYILDTQLCLASAWRRGCFLGTM
;
A
#
# COMPACT_ATOMS: atom_id res chain seq x y z
N MET A 1 13.45 -33.12 8.20
CA MET A 1 13.05 -31.72 8.43
C MET A 1 14.32 -30.89 8.35
N GLU A 2 14.40 -29.95 7.41
CA GLU A 2 15.61 -29.14 7.18
C GLU A 2 16.00 -28.34 8.45
N PRO A 3 17.30 -28.16 8.74
CA PRO A 3 17.78 -27.63 10.02
C PRO A 3 17.21 -26.25 10.39
N ASN A 4 17.01 -25.37 9.40
CA ASN A 4 16.43 -24.05 9.66
C ASN A 4 14.95 -24.11 10.03
N LEU A 5 14.18 -25.04 9.46
CA LEU A 5 12.76 -25.18 9.80
C LEU A 5 12.57 -25.64 11.26
N ARG A 6 13.48 -26.48 11.75
CA ARG A 6 13.51 -26.86 13.17
C ARG A 6 13.85 -25.66 14.04
N ALA A 7 14.92 -24.92 13.70
CA ALA A 7 15.32 -23.74 14.46
C ALA A 7 14.22 -22.67 14.50
N ILE A 8 13.57 -22.39 13.36
CA ILE A 8 12.44 -21.44 13.28
C ILE A 8 11.29 -21.89 14.20
N ARG A 9 10.97 -23.19 14.22
CA ARG A 9 9.93 -23.72 15.11
C ARG A 9 10.31 -23.58 16.59
N GLU A 10 11.58 -23.81 16.92
CA GLU A 10 12.12 -23.72 18.28
C GLU A 10 12.16 -22.28 18.82
N THR A 11 12.09 -21.25 17.96
CA THR A 11 11.98 -19.85 18.41
C THR A 11 10.69 -19.55 19.20
N GLY A 12 9.66 -20.40 19.06
CA GLY A 12 8.36 -20.19 19.71
C GLY A 12 7.63 -18.92 19.25
N HIS A 13 8.00 -18.36 18.09
CA HIS A 13 7.40 -17.13 17.56
C HIS A 13 6.05 -17.33 16.88
N PHE A 14 5.73 -18.57 16.50
CA PHE A 14 4.49 -18.92 15.82
C PHE A 14 3.56 -19.57 16.82
N ASP A 15 2.43 -18.92 17.11
CA ASP A 15 1.44 -19.41 18.08
C ASP A 15 0.81 -20.73 17.63
N ASP A 16 0.74 -20.98 16.32
CA ASP A 16 0.33 -22.24 15.74
C ASP A 16 1.16 -22.65 14.50
N ASP A 17 1.03 -23.92 14.11
CA ASP A 17 1.71 -24.45 12.90
C ASP A 17 1.08 -23.91 11.60
N ARG A 18 -0.05 -23.17 11.61
CA ARG A 18 -0.68 -22.64 10.39
C ARG A 18 0.17 -21.53 9.81
N ASP A 19 0.56 -20.54 10.61
CA ASP A 19 1.36 -19.41 10.15
C ASP A 19 2.74 -19.85 9.66
N LEU A 20 3.36 -20.81 10.35
CA LEU A 20 4.61 -21.41 9.92
C LEU A 20 4.44 -22.15 8.58
N ARG A 21 3.36 -22.92 8.39
CA ARG A 21 3.07 -23.60 7.13
C ARG A 21 2.82 -22.61 5.98
N GLU A 22 2.10 -21.52 6.22
CA GLU A 22 1.88 -20.46 5.22
C GLU A 22 3.22 -19.86 4.77
N LEU A 23 4.09 -19.54 5.72
CA LEU A 23 5.41 -18.99 5.44
C LEU A 23 6.30 -19.96 4.63
N VAL A 24 6.31 -21.24 5.03
CA VAL A 24 7.07 -22.31 4.35
C VAL A 24 6.56 -22.55 2.94
N ALA A 25 5.25 -22.62 2.74
CA ALA A 25 4.65 -22.81 1.43
C ALA A 25 4.97 -21.66 0.47
N SER A 26 5.06 -20.43 1.01
CA SER A 26 5.26 -19.23 0.19
C SER A 26 6.71 -18.98 -0.17
N ASN A 27 7.66 -19.29 0.72
CA ASN A 27 9.07 -18.93 0.54
C ASN A 27 10.05 -20.04 0.95
N PRO A 28 9.92 -21.28 0.43
CA PRO A 28 10.70 -22.42 0.92
C PRO A 28 12.22 -22.20 0.81
N GLN A 29 12.68 -21.64 -0.31
CA GLN A 29 14.10 -21.38 -0.55
C GLN A 29 14.67 -20.28 0.36
N ALA A 30 13.90 -19.23 0.66
CA ALA A 30 14.37 -18.14 1.50
C ALA A 30 14.56 -18.58 2.97
N LEU A 31 13.77 -19.54 3.43
CA LEU A 31 13.89 -20.11 4.78
C LEU A 31 15.08 -21.08 4.92
N GLN A 32 15.64 -21.56 3.81
CA GLN A 32 16.86 -22.37 3.81
C GLN A 32 18.14 -21.53 3.96
N LEU A 33 18.06 -20.21 3.85
CA LEU A 33 19.20 -19.34 4.05
C LEU A 33 19.63 -19.36 5.52
N ALA A 34 20.95 -19.38 5.78
CA ALA A 34 21.49 -19.28 7.14
C ALA A 34 21.04 -18.01 7.88
N SER A 35 20.69 -16.96 7.12
CA SER A 35 20.17 -15.70 7.66
C SER A 35 18.68 -15.76 8.03
N ALA A 36 17.94 -16.84 7.75
CA ALA A 36 16.48 -16.86 7.91
C ALA A 36 16.04 -16.62 9.36
N VAL A 37 16.60 -17.35 10.33
CA VAL A 37 16.26 -17.22 11.76
C VAL A 37 16.53 -15.80 12.28
N PRO A 38 17.76 -15.24 12.19
CA PRO A 38 18.02 -13.89 12.71
C PRO A 38 17.22 -12.79 11.99
N ARG A 39 16.85 -13.01 10.71
CA ARG A 39 15.95 -12.08 10.00
C ARG A 39 14.52 -12.15 10.52
N ILE A 40 14.00 -13.36 10.78
CA ILE A 40 12.66 -13.54 11.36
C ILE A 40 12.57 -12.87 12.74
N GLU A 41 13.58 -13.06 13.59
CA GLU A 41 13.67 -12.43 14.91
C GLU A 41 13.68 -10.90 14.80
N PHE A 42 14.56 -10.35 13.97
CA PHE A 42 14.61 -8.91 13.71
C PHE A 42 13.25 -8.35 13.27
N TRP A 43 12.59 -9.03 12.32
CA TRP A 43 11.31 -8.56 11.82
C TRP A 43 10.20 -8.68 12.86
N ARG A 44 10.20 -9.75 13.66
CA ARG A 44 9.26 -9.90 14.76
C ARG A 44 9.33 -8.71 15.71
N ASP A 45 10.53 -8.32 16.12
CA ASP A 45 10.73 -7.16 16.99
C ASP A 45 10.30 -5.86 16.29
N PHE A 46 10.60 -5.72 14.99
CA PHE A 46 10.16 -4.58 14.20
C PHE A 46 8.62 -4.46 14.15
N PHE A 47 7.91 -5.58 14.03
CA PHE A 47 6.45 -5.68 14.06
C PHE A 47 5.87 -5.65 15.48
N GLY A 48 6.68 -5.44 16.52
CA GLY A 48 6.22 -5.37 17.91
C GLY A 48 5.70 -6.70 18.44
N GLY A 49 6.18 -7.82 17.90
CA GLY A 49 5.73 -9.17 18.28
C GLY A 49 4.47 -9.65 17.55
N ASP A 50 3.88 -8.87 16.63
CA ASP A 50 2.71 -9.29 15.85
C ASP A 50 3.10 -10.35 14.80
N THR A 51 2.93 -11.62 15.17
CA THR A 51 3.20 -12.79 14.32
C THR A 51 2.39 -12.76 13.03
N ARG A 52 1.14 -12.30 13.04
CA ARG A 52 0.33 -12.29 11.82
C ARG A 52 0.82 -11.25 10.83
N SER A 53 1.14 -10.04 11.28
CA SER A 53 1.72 -9.02 10.40
C SER A 53 3.07 -9.45 9.85
N LEU A 54 3.91 -10.09 10.67
CA LEU A 54 5.17 -10.70 10.25
C LEU A 54 4.95 -11.71 9.11
N VAL A 55 4.06 -12.69 9.31
CA VAL A 55 3.76 -13.74 8.33
C VAL A 55 3.26 -13.12 7.02
N VAL A 56 2.30 -12.19 7.08
CA VAL A 56 1.77 -11.54 5.87
C VAL A 56 2.86 -10.77 5.12
N ALA A 57 3.74 -10.06 5.83
CA ALA A 57 4.84 -9.32 5.23
C ALA A 57 5.85 -10.25 4.54
N LEU A 58 6.32 -11.29 5.25
CA LEU A 58 7.31 -12.23 4.73
C LEU A 58 6.75 -13.10 3.60
N THR A 59 5.51 -13.58 3.72
CA THR A 59 4.82 -14.37 2.69
C THR A 59 4.78 -13.64 1.35
N ARG A 60 4.43 -12.35 1.37
CA ARG A 60 4.22 -11.60 0.14
C ARG A 60 5.46 -10.82 -0.33
N SER A 61 6.50 -10.73 0.50
CA SER A 61 7.77 -10.07 0.19
C SER A 61 8.97 -10.91 0.65
N PRO A 62 9.32 -12.00 -0.07
CA PRO A 62 10.50 -12.82 0.20
C PRO A 62 11.80 -12.01 0.34
N GLY A 63 11.89 -10.87 -0.35
CA GLY A 63 13.03 -9.96 -0.25
C GLY A 63 13.34 -9.52 1.18
N LEU A 64 12.38 -9.53 2.11
CA LEU A 64 12.62 -9.20 3.52
C LEU A 64 13.50 -10.25 4.23
N LEU A 65 13.52 -11.49 3.74
CA LEU A 65 14.38 -12.57 4.25
C LEU A 65 15.76 -12.58 3.56
N CYS A 66 15.84 -12.08 2.33
CA CYS A 66 17.05 -12.16 1.51
C CYS A 66 17.88 -10.87 1.49
N GLN A 67 17.26 -9.71 1.74
CA GLN A 67 17.97 -8.42 1.69
C GLN A 67 18.84 -8.20 2.92
N ASP A 68 19.96 -7.52 2.69
CA ASP A 68 20.77 -6.97 3.78
C ASP A 68 19.95 -5.90 4.52
N VAL A 69 19.72 -6.09 5.81
CA VAL A 69 18.94 -5.15 6.62
C VAL A 69 19.65 -3.80 6.69
N ASP A 70 20.94 -3.79 7.00
CA ASP A 70 21.70 -2.56 7.27
C ASP A 70 21.92 -1.72 6.02
N LYS A 71 22.24 -2.37 4.90
CA LYS A 71 22.51 -1.69 3.62
C LYS A 71 21.26 -1.50 2.77
N GLY A 72 20.25 -2.35 2.92
CA GLY A 72 19.08 -2.36 2.06
C GLY A 72 17.84 -1.70 2.65
N ILE A 73 17.51 -2.02 3.90
CA ILE A 73 16.20 -1.74 4.49
C ILE A 73 16.29 -0.60 5.50
N SER A 74 17.29 -0.63 6.38
CA SER A 74 17.55 0.40 7.39
C SER A 74 17.59 1.81 6.80
N PRO A 75 18.22 2.08 5.63
CA PRO A 75 18.19 3.42 5.03
C PRO A 75 16.78 3.85 4.60
N LYS A 76 15.95 2.90 4.12
CA LYS A 76 14.55 3.17 3.73
C LYS A 76 13.69 3.44 4.95
N VAL A 77 13.86 2.67 6.02
CA VAL A 77 13.17 2.88 7.30
C VAL A 77 13.56 4.22 7.92
N ALA A 78 14.86 4.55 7.95
CA ALA A 78 15.36 5.83 8.45
C ALA A 78 14.77 7.01 7.65
N LEU A 79 14.75 6.90 6.33
CA LEU A 79 14.11 7.90 5.47
C LEU A 79 12.62 8.09 5.80
N LEU A 80 11.86 6.99 5.96
CA LEU A 80 10.44 7.08 6.33
C LEU A 80 10.24 7.76 7.69
N LYS A 81 11.12 7.51 8.67
CA LYS A 81 11.12 8.20 9.96
C LYS A 81 11.39 9.70 9.83
N VAL A 82 12.30 10.12 8.94
CA VAL A 82 12.54 11.55 8.62
C VAL A 82 11.29 12.24 8.07
N TYR A 83 10.43 11.50 7.36
CA TYR A 83 9.12 11.98 6.89
C TYR A 83 8.00 11.84 7.93
N GLY A 84 8.35 11.55 9.19
CA GLY A 84 7.44 11.54 10.32
C GLY A 84 6.65 10.24 10.52
N LEU A 85 6.96 9.17 9.78
CA LEU A 85 6.27 7.89 9.99
C LEU A 85 6.78 7.22 11.27
N SER A 86 5.85 6.82 12.13
CA SER A 86 6.13 5.96 13.28
C SER A 86 6.52 4.54 12.85
N GLN A 87 7.13 3.76 13.75
CA GLN A 87 7.46 2.37 13.47
C GLN A 87 6.22 1.53 13.11
N SER A 88 5.10 1.72 13.81
CA SER A 88 3.84 1.01 13.51
C SER A 88 3.26 1.42 12.15
N SER A 89 3.37 2.70 11.77
CA SER A 89 3.00 3.16 10.42
C SER A 89 3.88 2.51 9.35
N ILE A 90 5.20 2.41 9.58
CA ILE A 90 6.12 1.75 8.64
C ILE A 90 5.82 0.25 8.52
N ALA A 91 5.57 -0.42 9.63
CA ALA A 91 5.13 -1.82 9.65
C ALA A 91 3.85 -2.01 8.82
N SER A 92 2.84 -1.15 9.00
CA SER A 92 1.62 -1.18 8.19
C SER A 92 1.90 -1.01 6.69
N VAL A 93 2.85 -0.14 6.33
CA VAL A 93 3.29 0.06 4.94
C VAL A 93 4.04 -1.15 4.39
N MET A 94 4.84 -1.85 5.20
CA MET A 94 5.49 -3.10 4.78
C MET A 94 4.46 -4.19 4.48
N VAL A 95 3.41 -4.30 5.29
CA VAL A 95 2.34 -5.30 5.10
C VAL A 95 1.48 -4.97 3.87
N ARG A 96 1.05 -3.70 3.73
CA ARG A 96 0.03 -3.29 2.73
C ARG A 96 0.61 -2.73 1.43
N GLY A 97 1.84 -2.22 1.46
CA GLY A 97 2.47 -1.41 0.43
C GLY A 97 3.78 -1.98 -0.07
N GLN A 98 3.86 -3.30 -0.20
CA GLN A 98 5.08 -4.08 -0.48
C GLN A 98 5.88 -3.67 -1.73
N CYS A 99 5.23 -3.04 -2.72
CA CYS A 99 5.95 -2.45 -3.85
C CYS A 99 6.90 -1.33 -3.41
N LEU A 100 6.63 -0.63 -2.30
CA LEU A 100 7.48 0.45 -1.82
C LEU A 100 8.91 -0.03 -1.55
N PHE A 101 9.07 -1.12 -0.78
CA PHE A 101 10.39 -1.61 -0.36
C PHE A 101 11.19 -2.28 -1.48
N ARG A 102 10.55 -2.59 -2.62
CA ARG A 102 11.24 -2.99 -3.86
C ARG A 102 11.95 -1.82 -4.56
N ASN A 103 11.59 -0.58 -4.25
CA ASN A 103 12.26 0.59 -4.82
C ASN A 103 13.56 0.93 -4.08
N SER A 104 14.45 1.68 -4.74
CA SER A 104 15.60 2.32 -4.11
C SER A 104 15.16 3.41 -3.12
N ALA A 105 16.02 3.74 -2.15
CA ALA A 105 15.77 4.86 -1.23
C ALA A 105 15.51 6.19 -1.97
N SER A 106 16.25 6.46 -3.05
CA SER A 106 16.05 7.66 -3.89
C SER A 106 14.66 7.72 -4.54
N ARG A 107 14.14 6.58 -4.99
CA ARG A 107 12.80 6.51 -5.60
C ARG A 107 11.69 6.61 -4.56
N ILE A 108 11.91 6.07 -3.36
CA ILE A 108 11.03 6.30 -2.20
C ILE A 108 11.02 7.78 -1.83
N GLU A 109 12.18 8.44 -1.78
CA GLU A 109 12.27 9.87 -1.46
C GLU A 109 11.53 10.74 -2.48
N SER A 110 11.71 10.47 -3.78
CA SER A 110 10.99 11.17 -4.85
C SER A 110 9.47 11.04 -4.67
N LEU A 111 8.99 9.86 -4.28
CA LEU A 111 7.58 9.63 -3.98
C LEU A 111 7.12 10.41 -2.73
N LEU A 112 7.90 10.41 -1.66
CA LEU A 112 7.59 11.14 -0.44
C LEU A 112 7.50 12.65 -0.69
N ARG A 113 8.44 13.22 -1.45
CA ARG A 113 8.40 14.63 -1.88
C ARG A 113 7.19 14.92 -2.76
N LYS A 114 6.81 14.00 -3.64
CA LYS A 114 5.59 14.14 -4.46
C LYS A 114 4.34 14.20 -3.56
N ILE A 115 4.22 13.32 -2.58
CA ILE A 115 3.10 13.30 -1.62
C ILE A 115 3.09 14.61 -0.81
N GLU A 116 4.22 15.05 -0.31
CA GLU A 116 4.33 16.35 0.37
C GLU A 116 3.90 17.52 -0.55
N GLY A 117 4.27 17.48 -1.83
CA GLY A 117 3.86 18.49 -2.83
C GLY A 117 2.35 18.55 -3.09
N PHE A 118 1.60 17.46 -2.82
CA PHE A 118 0.13 17.49 -2.80
C PHE A 118 -0.43 18.11 -1.51
N GLY A 119 0.42 18.53 -0.57
CA GLY A 119 0.03 19.17 0.67
C GLY A 119 -0.48 18.18 1.73
N PHE A 120 -0.04 16.92 1.69
CA PHE A 120 -0.24 15.97 2.79
C PHE A 120 0.77 16.28 3.91
N PRO A 121 0.34 16.54 5.14
CA PRO A 121 1.26 16.83 6.24
C PRO A 121 2.10 15.61 6.61
N ARG A 122 3.42 15.77 6.76
CA ARG A 122 4.32 14.71 7.24
C ARG A 122 3.84 14.11 8.55
N GLY A 123 4.06 12.82 8.73
CA GLY A 123 3.63 12.06 9.92
C GLY A 123 2.12 11.92 10.13
N SER A 124 1.27 12.55 9.32
CA SER A 124 -0.18 12.34 9.43
C SER A 124 -0.58 10.93 8.97
N PRO A 125 -1.69 10.37 9.51
CA PRO A 125 -2.24 9.11 8.99
C PRO A 125 -2.55 9.18 7.49
N MET A 126 -3.03 10.33 7.02
CA MET A 126 -3.34 10.54 5.60
C MET A 126 -2.08 10.51 4.72
N PHE A 127 -0.93 10.97 5.22
CA PHE A 127 0.35 10.83 4.51
C PHE A 127 0.74 9.37 4.31
N THR A 128 0.51 8.53 5.32
CA THR A 128 0.76 7.08 5.21
C THR A 128 -0.21 6.42 4.21
N LEU A 129 -1.49 6.83 4.21
CA LEU A 129 -2.46 6.36 3.22
C LEU A 129 -2.12 6.82 1.79
N ALA A 130 -1.64 8.05 1.63
CA ALA A 130 -1.14 8.55 0.35
C ALA A 130 0.08 7.75 -0.11
N LEU A 131 1.03 7.47 0.78
CA LEU A 131 2.18 6.62 0.46
C LEU A 131 1.75 5.24 -0.05
N LEU A 132 0.79 4.61 0.64
CA LEU A 132 0.19 3.36 0.20
C LEU A 132 -0.51 3.49 -1.15
N ALA A 133 -1.26 4.55 -1.40
CA ALA A 133 -1.97 4.72 -2.66
C ALA A 133 -1.01 4.88 -3.84
N PHE A 134 0.06 5.66 -3.67
CA PHE A 134 0.95 6.03 -4.77
C PHE A 134 2.14 5.08 -5.00
N CYS A 135 2.56 4.27 -4.01
CA CYS A 135 3.79 3.46 -4.13
C CYS A 135 3.83 2.43 -5.27
N GLY A 136 2.67 2.08 -5.84
CA GLY A 136 2.55 1.20 -7.00
C GLY A 136 2.17 1.90 -8.30
N VAL A 137 2.05 3.24 -8.30
CA VAL A 137 1.53 4.00 -9.45
C VAL A 137 2.69 4.65 -10.21
N ARG A 138 2.85 4.25 -11.46
CA ARG A 138 3.85 4.84 -12.37
C ARG A 138 3.48 6.28 -12.72
N SER A 139 4.49 7.12 -12.96
CA SER A 139 4.29 8.56 -13.20
C SER A 139 3.45 8.85 -14.44
N ASP A 140 3.64 8.10 -15.52
CA ASP A 140 2.85 8.19 -16.75
C ASP A 140 1.41 7.70 -16.53
N THR A 141 1.20 6.60 -15.82
CA THR A 141 -0.14 6.12 -15.43
C THR A 141 -0.86 7.15 -14.58
N PHE A 142 -0.16 7.81 -13.65
CA PHE A 142 -0.72 8.89 -12.86
C PHE A 142 -1.12 10.07 -13.75
N LYS A 143 -0.24 10.52 -14.66
CA LYS A 143 -0.53 11.61 -15.59
C LYS A 143 -1.74 11.32 -16.47
N ALA A 144 -1.79 10.13 -17.09
CA ALA A 144 -2.93 9.71 -17.92
C ALA A 144 -4.25 9.73 -17.14
N LYS A 145 -4.23 9.30 -15.87
CA LYS A 145 -5.41 9.41 -15.00
C LYS A 145 -5.80 10.85 -14.73
N MET A 146 -4.85 11.75 -14.47
CA MET A 146 -5.17 13.17 -14.25
C MET A 146 -5.79 13.80 -15.50
N GLU A 147 -5.27 13.49 -16.70
CA GLU A 147 -5.91 13.93 -17.96
C GLU A 147 -7.32 13.38 -18.12
N LEU A 148 -7.53 12.11 -17.75
CA LEU A 148 -8.86 11.51 -17.78
C LEU A 148 -9.83 12.25 -16.84
N PHE A 149 -9.41 12.58 -15.62
CA PHE A 149 -10.23 13.41 -14.73
C PHE A 149 -10.52 14.79 -15.36
N ARG A 150 -9.53 15.47 -15.94
CA ARG A 150 -9.78 16.75 -16.64
C ARG A 150 -10.78 16.63 -17.78
N SER A 151 -10.75 15.53 -18.52
CA SER A 151 -11.73 15.27 -19.59
C SER A 151 -13.18 15.15 -19.09
N PHE A 152 -13.37 14.88 -17.80
CA PHE A 152 -14.67 14.88 -17.14
C PHE A 152 -15.06 16.24 -16.53
N GLY A 153 -14.24 17.27 -16.72
CA GLY A 153 -14.52 18.64 -16.29
C GLY A 153 -13.94 19.05 -14.94
N TRP A 154 -13.11 18.22 -14.30
CA TRP A 154 -12.48 18.58 -13.02
C TRP A 154 -11.33 19.57 -13.20
N SER A 155 -11.30 20.59 -12.36
CA SER A 155 -10.18 21.52 -12.20
C SER A 155 -9.02 20.93 -11.39
N GLU A 156 -7.83 21.53 -11.48
CA GLU A 156 -6.68 21.14 -10.64
C GLU A 156 -6.98 21.24 -9.14
N GLY A 157 -7.72 22.27 -8.72
CA GLY A 157 -8.08 22.48 -7.32
C GLY A 157 -8.99 21.37 -6.78
N GLU A 158 -9.98 20.97 -7.56
CA GLU A 158 -10.85 19.84 -7.23
C GLU A 158 -10.06 18.54 -7.18
N LEU A 159 -9.22 18.26 -8.18
CA LEU A 159 -8.41 17.04 -8.20
C LEU A 159 -7.50 16.93 -6.98
N ASN A 160 -6.83 18.04 -6.62
CA ASN A 160 -5.99 18.08 -5.44
C ASN A 160 -6.80 17.81 -4.16
N SER A 161 -7.94 18.49 -4.00
CA SER A 161 -8.85 18.31 -2.86
C SER A 161 -9.28 16.85 -2.70
N VAL A 162 -9.64 16.19 -3.79
CA VAL A 162 -10.04 14.79 -3.82
C VAL A 162 -8.91 13.87 -3.45
N ILE A 163 -7.74 14.05 -4.05
CA ILE A 163 -6.58 13.21 -3.78
C ILE A 163 -6.25 13.32 -2.29
N LYS A 164 -6.32 14.52 -1.70
CA LYS A 164 -6.10 14.74 -0.27
C LYS A 164 -7.12 14.04 0.64
N LYS A 165 -8.40 14.04 0.25
CA LYS A 165 -9.46 13.32 0.98
C LYS A 165 -9.42 11.81 0.77
N PHE A 166 -9.09 11.38 -0.45
CA PHE A 166 -9.18 10.01 -0.92
C PHE A 166 -8.03 9.64 -1.88
N PRO A 167 -6.83 9.41 -1.34
CA PRO A 167 -5.65 9.17 -2.17
C PRO A 167 -5.75 7.91 -3.02
N PHE A 168 -6.55 6.91 -2.62
CA PHE A 168 -6.74 5.66 -3.38
C PHE A 168 -7.49 5.83 -4.70
N ILE A 169 -8.06 7.01 -4.99
CA ILE A 169 -8.64 7.30 -6.30
C ILE A 169 -7.67 7.06 -7.46
N VAL A 170 -6.37 7.28 -7.22
CA VAL A 170 -5.29 7.10 -8.19
C VAL A 170 -5.06 5.62 -8.54
N ARG A 171 -5.67 4.68 -7.79
CA ARG A 171 -5.57 3.23 -8.05
C ARG A 171 -6.72 2.68 -8.88
N LEU A 172 -7.83 3.42 -9.05
CA LEU A 172 -8.94 2.98 -9.90
C LEU A 172 -8.48 2.81 -11.34
N SER A 173 -9.01 1.81 -12.04
CA SER A 173 -8.72 1.61 -13.47
C SER A 173 -9.39 2.72 -14.29
N GLU A 174 -8.78 3.10 -15.42
CA GLU A 174 -9.41 4.08 -16.31
C GLU A 174 -10.76 3.61 -16.83
N GLU A 175 -10.93 2.30 -17.05
CA GLU A 175 -12.21 1.69 -17.43
C GLU A 175 -13.29 1.93 -16.36
N ASN A 176 -12.98 1.70 -15.08
CA ASN A 176 -13.90 1.93 -13.98
C ASN A 176 -14.30 3.41 -13.90
N LEU A 177 -13.32 4.31 -14.07
CA LEU A 177 -13.55 5.75 -14.10
C LEU A 177 -14.46 6.15 -15.26
N ARG A 178 -14.17 5.69 -16.49
CA ARG A 178 -14.99 5.96 -17.69
C ARG A 178 -16.40 5.38 -17.61
N ALA A 179 -16.58 4.24 -16.96
CA ALA A 179 -17.89 3.61 -16.82
C ALA A 179 -18.81 4.37 -15.86
N LYS A 180 -18.26 4.97 -14.80
CA LYS A 180 -19.05 5.50 -13.68
C LYS A 180 -19.20 7.01 -13.68
N ILE A 181 -18.14 7.73 -14.00
CA ILE A 181 -18.10 9.18 -13.84
C ILE A 181 -19.05 9.89 -14.79
N PRO A 182 -19.08 9.59 -16.11
CA PRO A 182 -20.03 10.22 -17.02
C PRO A 182 -21.49 10.00 -16.61
N PHE A 183 -21.83 8.79 -16.12
CA PHE A 183 -23.17 8.53 -15.61
C PHE A 183 -23.51 9.40 -14.40
N LEU A 184 -22.62 9.47 -13.41
CA LEU A 184 -22.88 10.25 -12.21
C LEU A 184 -22.98 11.75 -12.52
N VAL A 185 -22.11 12.27 -13.37
CA VAL A 185 -22.10 13.70 -13.75
C VAL A 185 -23.28 14.04 -14.68
N GLN A 186 -23.51 13.26 -15.74
CA GLN A 186 -24.45 13.62 -16.81
C GLN A 186 -25.86 13.07 -16.60
N LYS A 187 -26.01 11.86 -16.06
CA LYS A 187 -27.31 11.19 -15.90
C LYS A 187 -27.92 11.40 -14.52
N ALA A 188 -27.10 11.37 -13.47
CA ALA A 188 -27.57 11.57 -12.10
C ALA A 188 -27.49 13.04 -11.65
N GLY A 189 -26.95 13.94 -12.50
CA GLY A 189 -26.79 15.37 -12.20
C GLY A 189 -25.87 15.63 -11.00
N CYS A 190 -25.07 14.64 -10.59
CA CYS A 190 -24.17 14.80 -9.47
C CYS A 190 -23.09 15.80 -9.86
N THR A 191 -22.84 16.76 -8.99
CA THR A 191 -21.67 17.62 -9.19
C THR A 191 -20.42 16.75 -9.10
N PRO A 192 -19.37 17.08 -9.87
CA PRO A 192 -18.11 16.38 -9.77
C PRO A 192 -17.65 16.29 -8.30
N SER A 193 -17.80 17.36 -7.51
CA SER A 193 -17.54 17.38 -6.05
C SER A 193 -18.35 16.35 -5.24
N TYR A 194 -19.63 16.10 -5.56
CA TYR A 194 -20.48 15.16 -4.82
C TYR A 194 -20.05 13.71 -4.99
N ILE A 195 -19.62 13.33 -6.20
CA ILE A 195 -19.12 11.98 -6.54
C ILE A 195 -17.90 11.62 -5.69
N LEU A 196 -17.14 12.64 -5.31
CA LEU A 196 -15.87 12.51 -4.62
C LEU A 196 -16.01 12.34 -3.11
N ASP A 197 -17.09 12.87 -2.53
CA ASP A 197 -17.41 12.70 -1.11
C ASP A 197 -18.07 11.33 -0.83
N THR A 198 -18.62 10.65 -1.86
CA THR A 198 -19.23 9.32 -1.72
C THR A 198 -18.31 8.18 -2.17
N GLN A 199 -17.47 7.72 -1.24
CA GLN A 199 -16.50 6.61 -1.39
C GLN A 199 -17.07 5.31 -2.01
N LEU A 200 -18.38 5.05 -1.85
CA LEU A 200 -19.04 3.81 -2.30
C LEU A 200 -19.32 3.75 -3.81
N CYS A 201 -19.45 4.90 -4.47
CA CYS A 201 -19.88 4.94 -5.88
C CYS A 201 -18.79 4.40 -6.81
N LEU A 202 -17.51 4.64 -6.52
CA LEU A 202 -16.40 4.21 -7.36
C LEU A 202 -15.80 2.84 -6.96
N ALA A 203 -15.78 2.50 -5.67
CA ALA A 203 -15.15 1.27 -5.17
C ALA A 203 -16.00 -0.01 -5.33
N SER A 204 -17.33 0.09 -5.38
CA SER A 204 -18.21 -1.08 -5.54
C SER A 204 -18.22 -1.61 -6.97
N ALA A 205 -18.32 -2.93 -7.17
CA ALA A 205 -18.61 -3.50 -8.49
C ALA A 205 -20.06 -3.10 -8.89
N TRP A 206 -20.20 -2.01 -9.64
CA TRP A 206 -21.48 -1.62 -10.23
C TRP A 206 -21.90 -2.71 -11.21
N ARG A 207 -22.89 -3.54 -10.84
CA ARG A 207 -23.71 -4.24 -11.85
C ARG A 207 -24.81 -3.28 -12.27
N ARG A 208 -24.96 -3.07 -13.58
CA ARG A 208 -26.05 -2.27 -14.16
C ARG A 208 -27.38 -2.80 -13.58
N GLY A 209 -28.10 -2.03 -12.76
CA GLY A 209 -29.43 -2.43 -12.29
C GLY A 209 -29.96 -1.85 -10.97
N CYS A 210 -29.13 -1.33 -10.07
CA CYS A 210 -29.58 -1.09 -8.68
C CYS A 210 -30.19 0.30 -8.36
N PHE A 211 -30.52 1.15 -9.33
CA PHE A 211 -31.16 2.45 -9.05
C PHE A 211 -32.41 2.75 -9.89
N LEU A 212 -33.08 1.72 -10.43
CA LEU A 212 -34.50 1.84 -10.77
C LEU A 212 -35.31 1.42 -9.54
N GLY A 213 -35.40 2.31 -8.55
CA GLY A 213 -36.13 1.98 -7.34
C GLY A 213 -36.03 3.02 -6.23
N THR A 214 -36.35 4.27 -6.53
CA THR A 214 -37.30 5.08 -5.73
C THR A 214 -37.44 6.44 -6.42
N MET A 215 -38.67 6.70 -6.87
CA MET A 215 -39.15 8.01 -7.29
C MET A 215 -39.11 9.00 -6.12
#